data_AF-A0A7C7NWL6-F1
#
_entry.id   AF-A0A7C7NWL6-F1
#
_cell.length_a   1.000
_cell.length_b   1.000
_cell.length_c   1.000
_cell.angle_alpha   90.00
_cell.angle_beta   90.00
_cell.angle_gamma   90.00
#
_symmetry.space_group_name_H-M   'P 1'
#
loop_
_entity.id
_entity.type
_entity.pdbx_description
1 polymer ?
#
loop_
_entity_poly.entity_id
_entity_poly.type
_entity_poly.pdbx_seq_one_letter_code
_entity_poly.pdbx_strand_id
1 'polypeptide(L)'
;MISIREAVHGDIEMARETYAWAGKLCTSLGAVETDLVPFEKYARAAEGLAKPSSAARALFGGAKHIERVDCLIQRIAGQQGLQSDIVDEIVRLVDERLDKNRVATA
;
A
#
# COMPACT_ATOMS: atom_id res chain seq x y z
N MET A 1 8.98 -12.03 -3.91
CA MET A 1 7.72 -11.77 -3.17
C MET A 1 8.04 -12.00 -1.71
N ILE A 2 7.67 -11.07 -0.83
CA ILE A 2 7.91 -11.13 0.61
C ILE A 2 6.59 -11.28 1.37
N SER A 3 6.64 -11.75 2.61
CA SER A 3 5.48 -11.80 3.50
C SER A 3 5.01 -10.38 3.90
N ILE A 4 3.77 -10.24 4.37
CA ILE A 4 3.30 -8.94 4.92
C ILE A 4 4.12 -8.57 6.17
N ARG A 5 4.48 -9.57 7.00
CA ARG A 5 5.39 -9.36 8.13
C ARG A 5 6.68 -8.69 7.67
N GLU A 6 7.36 -9.23 6.65
CA GLU A 6 8.61 -8.66 6.13
C GLU A 6 8.39 -7.29 5.48
N ALA A 7 7.26 -7.07 4.81
CA ALA A 7 6.94 -5.75 4.23
C ALA A 7 6.78 -4.65 5.29
N VAL A 8 6.27 -4.99 6.48
CA VAL A 8 6.09 -4.03 7.58
C VAL A 8 7.33 -3.91 8.46
N HIS A 9 8.01 -5.03 8.76
CA HIS A 9 9.12 -5.09 9.72
C HIS A 9 10.51 -5.05 9.08
N GLY A 10 10.62 -5.16 7.75
CA GLY A 10 11.91 -5.06 7.04
C GLY A 10 12.48 -3.65 7.02
N ASP A 11 11.59 -2.65 7.00
CA ASP A 11 11.92 -1.24 7.26
C ASP A 11 10.75 -0.62 8.05
N ILE A 12 10.86 -0.72 9.37
CA ILE A 12 9.79 -0.32 10.29
C ILE A 12 9.57 1.21 10.31
N GLU A 13 10.62 1.98 10.02
CA GLU A 13 10.55 3.45 10.00
C GLU A 13 9.81 3.90 8.75
N MET A 14 10.19 3.39 7.57
CA MET A 14 9.45 3.64 6.32
C MET A 14 7.99 3.21 6.44
N ALA A 15 7.72 2.05 7.05
CA ALA A 15 6.36 1.58 7.27
C ALA A 15 5.56 2.53 8.18
N ARG A 16 6.19 3.04 9.26
CA ARG A 16 5.56 4.00 10.17
C ARG A 16 5.26 5.32 9.49
N GLU A 17 6.20 5.85 8.70
CA GLU A 17 6.03 7.09 7.95
C GLU A 17 4.90 6.98 6.93
N THR A 18 4.86 5.88 6.17
CA THR A 18 3.79 5.60 5.20
C THR A 18 2.43 5.53 5.89
N TYR A 19 2.37 4.80 7.01
CA TYR A 19 1.13 4.63 7.78
C TYR A 19 0.64 5.95 8.38
N ALA A 20 1.54 6.75 8.95
CA ALA A 20 1.22 8.07 9.49
C ALA A 20 0.76 9.05 8.39
N TRP A 21 1.40 9.00 7.21
CA TRP A 21 0.97 9.81 6.07
C TRP A 21 -0.44 9.45 5.61
N ALA A 22 -0.75 8.15 5.48
CA ALA A 22 -2.10 7.69 5.15
C ALA A 22 -3.13 8.10 6.23
N GLY A 23 -2.74 8.03 7.51
CA GLY A 23 -3.55 8.53 8.62
C GLY A 23 -3.87 10.04 8.50
N LYS A 24 -2.87 10.86 8.15
CA LYS A 24 -3.07 12.30 7.90
C LYS A 24 -4.00 12.57 6.72
N LEU A 25 -3.94 11.75 5.67
CA LEU A 25 -4.90 11.84 4.58
C LEU A 25 -6.32 11.55 5.08
N CYS A 26 -6.51 10.50 5.87
CA CYS A 26 -7.81 10.18 6.46
C CYS A 26 -8.35 11.31 7.36
N THR A 27 -7.51 11.90 8.21
CA THR A 27 -7.95 13.03 9.05
C THR A 27 -8.30 14.27 8.22
N SER A 28 -7.59 14.54 7.13
CA SER A 28 -7.94 15.61 6.17
C SER A 28 -9.31 15.40 5.50
N LEU A 29 -9.78 14.15 5.45
CA LEU A 29 -11.09 13.77 4.92
C LEU A 29 -12.19 13.72 6.01
N GLY A 30 -11.87 14.13 7.23
CA GLY A 30 -12.81 14.21 8.35
C GLY A 30 -12.81 13.03 9.31
N ALA A 31 -11.84 12.10 9.21
CA ALA A 31 -11.67 11.06 10.22
C ALA A 31 -11.23 11.66 11.56
N VAL A 32 -11.80 11.16 12.66
CA VAL A 32 -11.33 11.52 14.01
C VAL A 32 -10.07 10.71 14.30
N GLU A 33 -9.01 11.36 14.82
CA GLU A 33 -7.73 10.69 15.10
C GLU A 33 -7.89 9.49 16.03
N THR A 34 -8.80 9.56 17.00
CA THR A 34 -9.10 8.47 17.94
C THR A 34 -9.76 7.26 17.30
N ASP A 35 -10.35 7.42 16.11
CA ASP A 35 -10.93 6.31 15.34
C ASP A 35 -9.87 5.57 14.51
N LEU A 36 -8.70 6.18 14.32
CA LEU A 36 -7.60 5.56 13.59
C LEU A 36 -6.90 4.52 14.47
N VAL A 37 -6.51 3.40 13.85
CA VAL A 37 -5.75 2.36 14.53
C VAL A 37 -4.31 2.85 14.72
N PRO A 38 -3.76 2.88 15.95
CA PRO A 38 -2.35 3.23 16.18
C PRO A 38 -1.39 2.31 15.43
N PHE A 39 -0.27 2.86 14.96
CA PHE A 39 0.72 2.09 14.19
C PHE A 39 1.22 0.86 14.94
N GLU A 40 1.41 0.93 16.26
CA GLU A 40 1.89 -0.18 17.07
C GLU A 40 0.92 -1.35 17.05
N LYS A 41 -0.40 -1.09 17.00
CA LYS A 41 -1.43 -2.13 16.86
C LYS A 41 -1.37 -2.75 15.46
N TYR A 42 -1.20 -1.93 14.42
CA TYR A 42 -1.03 -2.40 13.04
C TYR A 42 0.23 -3.25 12.87
N ALA A 43 1.39 -2.79 13.34
CA ALA A 43 2.67 -3.48 13.26
C ALA A 43 2.66 -4.82 14.01
N ARG A 44 2.04 -4.84 15.21
CA ARG A 44 1.85 -6.09 15.97
C ARG A 44 0.96 -7.07 15.22
N ALA A 45 -0.13 -6.61 14.60
CA ALA A 45 -0.97 -7.49 13.79
C ALA A 45 -0.21 -8.08 12.60
N ALA A 46 0.72 -7.32 12.00
CA ALA A 46 1.53 -7.77 10.88
C ALA A 46 2.52 -8.90 11.25
N GLU A 47 2.91 -9.06 12.53
CA GLU A 47 3.81 -10.14 12.98
C GLU A 47 3.25 -11.53 12.67
N GLY A 48 1.92 -11.69 12.71
CA GLY A 48 1.25 -12.96 12.40
C GLY A 48 1.04 -13.24 10.90
N LEU A 49 1.36 -12.28 10.02
CA LEU A 49 1.02 -12.35 8.60
C LEU A 49 2.19 -12.90 7.76
N ALA A 50 2.37 -14.21 7.82
CA ALA A 50 3.44 -14.93 7.12
C ALA A 50 3.25 -15.04 5.59
N LYS A 51 2.04 -14.77 5.09
CA LYS A 51 1.74 -14.85 3.65
C LYS A 51 1.94 -13.48 2.98
N PRO A 52 2.38 -13.45 1.72
CA PRO A 52 2.32 -12.24 0.91
C PRO A 52 0.87 -11.76 0.72
N SER A 53 0.70 -10.47 0.49
CA SER A 53 -0.61 -9.85 0.27
C SER A 53 -1.35 -10.46 -0.93
N SER A 54 -2.68 -10.37 -0.93
CA SER A 54 -3.51 -10.81 -2.06
C SER A 54 -3.09 -10.12 -3.36
N ALA A 55 -2.84 -8.81 -3.31
CA ALA A 55 -2.35 -8.03 -4.45
C ALA A 55 -1.02 -8.57 -4.98
N ALA A 56 -0.03 -8.80 -4.11
CA ALA A 56 1.25 -9.38 -4.51
C ALA A 56 1.07 -10.77 -5.13
N ARG A 57 0.27 -11.64 -4.49
CA ARG A 57 0.01 -12.98 -5.03
C ARG A 57 -0.66 -12.94 -6.41
N ALA A 58 -1.63 -12.06 -6.61
CA ALA A 58 -2.30 -11.89 -7.91
C ALA A 58 -1.33 -11.35 -8.97
N LEU A 59 -0.58 -10.28 -8.66
CA LEU A 59 0.38 -9.67 -9.58
C LEU A 59 1.45 -10.65 -10.04
N PHE A 60 2.09 -11.35 -9.12
CA PHE A 60 3.14 -12.31 -9.48
C PHE A 60 2.57 -13.64 -9.97
N GLY A 61 1.28 -13.89 -9.79
CA GLY A 61 0.53 -14.99 -10.41
C GLY A 61 0.07 -14.71 -11.84
N GLY A 62 0.40 -13.54 -12.40
CA GLY A 62 0.09 -13.19 -13.79
C GLY A 62 -1.25 -12.49 -14.00
N ALA A 63 -1.90 -12.01 -12.94
CA ALA A 63 -3.13 -11.25 -13.08
C ALA A 63 -2.91 -9.99 -13.94
N LYS A 64 -3.77 -9.79 -14.95
CA LYS A 64 -3.74 -8.62 -15.85
C LYS A 64 -4.44 -7.38 -15.24
N HIS A 65 -5.28 -7.63 -14.25
CA HIS A 65 -6.04 -6.64 -13.51
C HIS A 65 -6.13 -7.06 -12.04
N ILE A 66 -6.03 -6.07 -11.15
CA ILE A 66 -6.31 -6.20 -9.73
C ILE A 66 -7.07 -4.94 -9.29
N GLU A 67 -7.68 -4.97 -8.11
CA GLU A 67 -8.17 -3.76 -7.46
C GLU A 67 -6.99 -2.82 -7.10
N ARG A 68 -7.16 -1.51 -7.32
CA ARG A 68 -6.09 -0.49 -7.21
C ARG A 68 -6.39 0.56 -6.14
N VAL A 69 -6.42 0.11 -4.89
CA VAL A 69 -6.61 0.99 -3.71
C VAL A 69 -5.46 2.01 -3.59
N ASP A 70 -4.24 1.62 -3.99
CA ASP A 70 -3.07 2.49 -4.12
C ASP A 70 -3.34 3.70 -5.04
N CYS A 71 -3.90 3.47 -6.24
CA CYS A 71 -4.29 4.56 -7.13
C CYS A 71 -5.41 5.44 -6.56
N LEU A 72 -6.36 4.85 -5.84
CA LEU A 72 -7.44 5.60 -5.20
C LEU A 72 -6.88 6.57 -4.15
N ILE A 73 -6.00 6.08 -3.28
CA ILE A 73 -5.31 6.89 -2.27
C ILE A 73 -4.51 8.02 -2.93
N GLN A 74 -3.72 7.71 -3.97
CA GLN A 74 -2.93 8.70 -4.71
C GLN A 74 -3.81 9.81 -5.31
N ARG A 75 -4.94 9.45 -5.93
CA ARG A 75 -5.85 10.42 -6.57
C ARG A 75 -6.54 11.31 -5.54
N ILE A 76 -6.99 10.75 -4.42
CA ILE A 76 -7.61 11.52 -3.34
C ILE A 76 -6.57 12.48 -2.73
N ALA A 77 -5.35 12.03 -2.49
CA ALA A 77 -4.27 12.89 -2.02
C ALA A 77 -4.02 14.06 -2.97
N GLY A 78 -3.94 13.78 -4.28
CA GLY A 78 -3.78 14.82 -5.30
C GLY A 78 -4.92 15.85 -5.32
N GLN A 79 -6.17 15.43 -5.08
CA GLN A 79 -7.32 16.34 -4.95
C GLN A 79 -7.21 17.27 -3.74
N GLN A 80 -6.52 16.83 -2.69
CA GLN A 80 -6.24 17.61 -1.48
C GLN A 80 -4.92 18.41 -1.56
N GLY A 81 -4.24 18.40 -2.72
CA GLY A 81 -2.92 19.03 -2.89
C GLY A 81 -1.79 18.35 -2.12
N LEU A 82 -1.97 17.08 -1.74
CA LEU A 82 -1.00 16.27 -1.01
C LEU A 82 -0.31 15.27 -1.93
N GLN A 83 0.90 14.86 -1.56
CA GLN A 83 1.71 13.89 -2.31
C GLN A 83 2.56 13.03 -1.35
N SER A 84 2.90 11.81 -1.78
CA SER A 84 3.82 10.89 -1.10
C SER A 84 4.65 10.13 -2.13
N ASP A 85 5.98 10.29 -2.05
CA ASP A 85 6.92 9.60 -2.94
C ASP A 85 6.79 8.08 -2.83
N ILE A 86 6.50 7.59 -1.62
CA ILE A 86 6.32 6.16 -1.35
C ILE A 86 5.07 5.64 -2.08
N VAL A 87 3.94 6.35 -2.00
CA VAL A 87 2.70 5.94 -2.66
C VAL A 87 2.86 6.02 -4.19
N ASP A 88 3.51 7.06 -4.69
CA ASP A 88 3.76 7.23 -6.12
C ASP A 88 4.64 6.09 -6.67
N GLU A 89 5.68 5.72 -5.93
CA GLU A 89 6.55 4.61 -6.30
C GLU A 89 5.81 3.26 -6.26
N ILE A 90 4.96 3.03 -5.25
CA ILE A 90 4.13 1.82 -5.18
C ILE A 90 3.21 1.74 -6.41
N VAL A 91 2.52 2.83 -6.76
CA VAL A 91 1.63 2.88 -7.92
C VAL A 91 2.40 2.56 -9.20
N ARG A 92 3.57 3.19 -9.40
CA ARG A 92 4.44 2.96 -10.56
C ARG A 92 4.87 1.50 -10.67
N LEU A 93 5.34 0.91 -9.58
CA LEU A 93 5.80 -0.48 -9.55
C LEU A 93 4.67 -1.48 -9.85
N VAL A 94 3.46 -1.20 -9.35
CA VAL A 94 2.28 -2.04 -9.63
C VAL A 94 1.87 -1.92 -11.10
N ASP A 95 1.86 -0.72 -11.67
CA ASP A 95 1.57 -0.50 -13.10
C ASP A 95 2.56 -1.24 -14.00
N GLU A 96 3.87 -1.10 -13.74
CA GLU A 96 4.91 -1.81 -14.50
C GLU A 96 4.73 -3.34 -14.44
N ARG A 97 4.32 -3.87 -13.29
CA ARG A 97 4.09 -5.30 -13.14
C ARG A 97 2.86 -5.76 -13.92
N LEU A 98 1.79 -4.98 -13.90
CA LEU A 98 0.56 -5.26 -14.65
C LEU A 98 0.81 -5.22 -16.17
N ASP A 99 1.59 -4.25 -16.65
CA ASP A 99 1.94 -4.15 -18.05
C ASP A 99 2.76 -5.35 -18.53
N LYS A 100 3.75 -5.79 -17.72
CA LYS A 100 4.47 -7.05 -17.98
C LYS A 100 3.54 -8.25 -18.07
N ASN A 101 2.56 -8.36 -17.17
CA ASN A 101 1.59 -9.45 -17.19
C ASN A 101 0.66 -9.41 -18.42
N ARG A 102 0.33 -8.22 -18.92
CA ARG A 102 -0.50 -8.06 -20.13
C ARG A 102 0.26 -8.50 -21.40
N VAL A 103 1.54 -8.17 -21.48
CA VAL A 103 2.41 -8.53 -22.62
C VAL A 103 2.80 -10.01 -22.62
N ALA A 104 3.10 -10.60 -21.46
CA ALA A 104 3.59 -11.99 -21.37
C ALA A 104 2.57 -13.07 -21.79
N THR A 105 1.31 -12.70 -22.01
CA THR A 105 0.24 -13.61 -22.47
C THR A 105 -0.31 -13.20 -23.83
N ALA A 106 0.43 -12.38 -24.58
CA ALA A 106 0.14 -12.03 -25.97
C ALA A 106 0.98 -12.88 -26.93
#